data_AF-A0A1Y1S956-F1
#
_entry.id   AF-A0A1Y1S956-F1
#
_cell.length_a   1.000
_cell.length_b   1.000
_cell.length_c   1.000
_cell.angle_alpha   90.00
_cell.angle_beta   90.00
_cell.angle_gamma   90.00
#
_symmetry.space_group_name_H-M   'P 1'
#
loop_
_entity.id
_entity.type
_entity.pdbx_description
1 polymer ?
#
loop_
_entity_poly.entity_id
_entity_poly.type
_entity_poly.pdbx_seq_one_letter_code
_entity_poly.pdbx_strand_id
1 'polypeptide(L)'
;MTHLFREINEKIRKFEKCEQAELIEHYVRRSIDKIVDHRPFGHKKLLLLLNITQYATNKETKMRLIHAGLGHKILAIRALILDLIDIDFSREQRVFYKPDKWIKIIIKDMRETFNYVDLLKKKQLYKTKNIDDIDFKAKETLGISSETEESSKHDNLDFTGCDNKNYEASHFQDIYSEDDLMLCLNLYNSRLCKEFLDIFCSCDKFNSSGNQLILNLVAYMDKMAFLDYDFGGFIRRIQTNFMNGKAEPLKQIVSNYKKYKTDKMVKKEPSKVE
;
A
#
# COMPACT_ATOMS: atom_id res chain seq x y z
N MET A 1 -13.50 20.32 0.82
CA MET A 1 -13.87 18.93 0.45
C MET A 1 -14.69 18.27 1.55
N THR A 2 -14.30 18.39 2.83
CA THR A 2 -15.02 17.87 4.02
C THR A 2 -16.51 18.24 4.08
N HIS A 3 -16.86 19.49 3.77
CA HIS A 3 -18.26 19.95 3.79
C HIS A 3 -19.15 19.20 2.78
N LEU A 4 -18.61 18.90 1.59
CA LEU A 4 -19.38 18.28 0.51
C LEU A 4 -19.81 16.85 0.86
N PHE A 5 -18.89 16.04 1.41
CA PHE A 5 -19.21 14.65 1.77
C PHE A 5 -20.24 14.55 2.89
N ARG A 6 -20.15 15.45 3.87
CA ARG A 6 -21.14 15.56 4.93
C ARG A 6 -22.52 15.95 4.37
N GLU A 7 -22.56 16.94 3.48
CA GLU A 7 -23.81 17.38 2.84
C GLU A 7 -24.45 16.26 2.00
N ILE A 8 -23.65 15.45 1.30
CA ILE A 8 -24.14 14.27 0.58
C ILE A 8 -24.78 13.28 1.55
N ASN A 9 -24.10 12.95 2.66
CA ASN A 9 -24.65 12.02 3.66
C ASN A 9 -25.93 12.55 4.30
N GLU A 10 -25.97 13.85 4.63
CA GLU A 10 -27.18 14.51 5.15
C GLU A 10 -28.34 14.50 4.16
N LYS A 11 -28.07 14.65 2.86
CA LYS A 11 -29.08 14.57 1.81
C LYS A 11 -29.63 13.16 1.65
N ILE A 12 -28.77 12.14 1.58
CA ILE A 12 -29.18 10.72 1.48
C ILE A 12 -30.10 10.35 2.64
N ARG A 13 -29.74 10.76 3.86
CA ARG A 13 -30.50 10.40 5.08
C ARG A 13 -31.90 11.01 5.18
N LYS A 14 -32.27 11.95 4.29
CA LYS A 14 -33.63 12.53 4.25
C LYS A 14 -34.64 11.63 3.54
N PHE A 15 -34.17 10.64 2.79
CA PHE A 15 -35.01 9.71 2.04
C PHE A 15 -35.42 8.50 2.88
N GLU A 16 -36.38 7.71 2.39
CA GLU A 16 -36.78 6.47 3.05
C GLU A 16 -35.70 5.39 2.93
N LYS A 17 -35.73 4.36 3.80
CA LYS A 17 -34.65 3.34 3.85
C LYS A 17 -34.40 2.64 2.52
N CYS A 18 -35.44 2.33 1.76
CA CYS A 18 -35.30 1.69 0.45
C CYS A 18 -34.60 2.63 -0.55
N GLU A 19 -35.04 3.89 -0.62
CA GLU A 19 -34.45 4.91 -1.49
C GLU A 19 -33.01 5.25 -1.10
N GLN A 20 -32.69 5.22 0.21
CA GLN A 20 -31.33 5.43 0.71
C GLN A 20 -30.36 4.40 0.12
N ALA A 21 -30.74 3.11 0.09
CA ALA A 21 -29.90 2.05 -0.44
C ALA A 21 -29.58 2.29 -1.93
N GLU A 22 -30.61 2.59 -2.73
CA GLU A 22 -30.45 2.89 -4.17
C GLU A 22 -29.58 4.13 -4.42
N LEU A 23 -29.78 5.19 -3.64
CA LEU A 23 -28.99 6.43 -3.75
C LEU A 23 -27.52 6.18 -3.38
N ILE A 24 -27.26 5.40 -2.33
CA ILE A 24 -25.91 5.04 -1.90
C ILE A 24 -25.24 4.20 -2.98
N GLU A 25 -25.92 3.18 -3.50
CA GLU A 25 -25.38 2.33 -4.56
C GLU A 25 -25.03 3.16 -5.80
N HIS A 26 -25.92 4.07 -6.21
CA HIS A 26 -25.65 4.99 -7.30
C HIS A 26 -24.41 5.86 -7.02
N TYR A 27 -24.32 6.43 -5.81
CA TYR A 27 -23.20 7.27 -5.40
C TYR A 27 -21.88 6.49 -5.37
N VAL A 28 -21.87 5.28 -4.83
CA VAL A 28 -20.72 4.37 -4.78
C VAL A 28 -20.24 4.08 -6.20
N ARG A 29 -21.14 3.62 -7.08
CA ARG A 29 -20.80 3.28 -8.47
C ARG A 29 -20.20 4.47 -9.22
N ARG A 30 -20.87 5.63 -9.18
CA ARG A 30 -20.37 6.86 -9.83
C ARG A 30 -19.04 7.36 -9.24
N SER A 31 -18.81 7.12 -7.95
CA SER A 31 -17.56 7.48 -7.30
C SER A 31 -16.44 6.55 -7.73
N ILE A 32 -16.69 5.24 -7.85
CA ILE A 32 -15.74 4.28 -8.40
C ILE A 32 -15.35 4.67 -9.83
N ASP A 33 -16.31 4.98 -10.72
CA ASP A 33 -16.02 5.43 -12.08
C ASP A 33 -15.05 6.63 -12.12
N LYS A 34 -15.24 7.59 -11.20
CA LYS A 34 -14.35 8.75 -11.06
C LYS A 34 -12.98 8.39 -10.47
N ILE A 35 -12.93 7.41 -9.57
CA ILE A 35 -11.69 6.93 -8.96
C ILE A 35 -10.84 6.21 -10.01
N VAL A 36 -11.46 5.36 -10.82
CA VAL A 36 -10.78 4.54 -11.84
C VAL A 36 -10.66 5.26 -13.20
N ASP A 37 -10.94 6.57 -13.27
CA ASP A 37 -10.69 7.33 -14.50
C ASP A 37 -9.18 7.36 -14.87
N HIS A 38 -8.89 7.88 -16.06
CA HIS A 38 -7.53 7.96 -16.63
C HIS A 38 -6.55 8.84 -15.84
N ARG A 39 -7.00 9.63 -14.85
CA ARG A 39 -6.13 10.54 -14.10
C ARG A 39 -5.41 9.80 -12.98
N PRO A 40 -4.20 10.24 -12.59
CA PRO A 40 -3.44 9.63 -11.51
C PRO A 40 -4.25 9.50 -10.21
N PHE A 41 -4.15 8.34 -9.56
CA PHE A 41 -4.73 8.13 -8.24
C PHE A 41 -3.89 8.84 -7.18
N GLY A 42 -4.41 9.98 -6.70
CA GLY A 42 -3.80 10.79 -5.63
C GLY A 42 -4.73 10.98 -4.44
N HIS A 43 -4.32 11.83 -3.50
CA HIS A 43 -4.99 12.02 -2.21
C HIS A 43 -6.50 12.32 -2.31
N LYS A 44 -6.94 13.13 -3.28
CA LYS A 44 -8.37 13.44 -3.46
C LYS A 44 -9.21 12.21 -3.82
N LYS A 45 -8.68 11.31 -4.67
CA LYS A 45 -9.35 10.05 -5.02
C LYS A 45 -9.35 9.08 -3.84
N LEU A 46 -8.29 9.07 -3.04
CA LEU A 46 -8.25 8.32 -1.78
C LEU A 46 -9.36 8.79 -0.82
N LEU A 47 -9.51 10.11 -0.61
CA LEU A 47 -10.56 10.63 0.27
C LEU A 47 -11.97 10.25 -0.20
N LEU A 48 -12.21 10.27 -1.52
CA LEU A 48 -13.47 9.81 -2.10
C LEU A 48 -13.66 8.30 -1.86
N LEU A 49 -12.63 7.48 -2.07
CA LEU A 49 -12.67 6.04 -1.81
C LEU A 49 -13.01 5.75 -0.35
N LEU A 50 -12.27 6.36 0.59
CA LEU A 50 -12.51 6.17 2.02
C LEU A 50 -13.91 6.65 2.44
N ASN A 51 -14.42 7.71 1.81
CA ASN A 51 -15.77 8.19 2.08
C ASN A 51 -16.83 7.16 1.68
N ILE A 52 -16.74 6.61 0.46
CA ILE A 52 -17.72 5.60 0.01
C ILE A 52 -17.60 4.29 0.78
N THR A 53 -16.42 3.95 1.29
CA THR A 53 -16.20 2.77 2.14
C THR A 53 -17.00 2.83 3.45
N GLN A 54 -17.32 4.02 3.97
CA GLN A 54 -18.10 4.15 5.21
C GLN A 54 -19.56 3.71 5.07
N TYR A 55 -20.07 3.58 3.84
CA TYR A 55 -21.41 3.06 3.58
C TYR A 55 -21.46 1.53 3.56
N ALA A 56 -20.32 0.84 3.46
CA ALA A 56 -20.29 -0.61 3.42
C ALA A 56 -20.64 -1.23 4.78
N THR A 57 -21.58 -2.19 4.78
CA THR A 57 -22.14 -2.79 5.99
C THR A 57 -21.19 -3.76 6.70
N ASN A 58 -20.26 -4.35 5.96
CA ASN A 58 -19.35 -5.37 6.46
C ASN A 58 -17.92 -5.22 5.90
N LYS A 59 -16.97 -5.91 6.54
CA LYS A 59 -15.54 -5.84 6.18
C LYS A 59 -15.27 -6.33 4.75
N GLU A 60 -15.97 -7.35 4.28
CA GLU A 60 -15.78 -7.91 2.95
C GLU A 60 -16.16 -6.91 1.85
N THR A 61 -17.31 -6.25 1.98
CA THR A 61 -17.73 -5.18 1.05
C THR A 61 -16.76 -4.00 1.08
N LYS A 62 -16.23 -3.63 2.26
CA LYS A 62 -15.16 -2.62 2.36
C LYS A 62 -13.92 -3.04 1.57
N MET A 63 -13.46 -4.28 1.73
CA MET A 63 -12.31 -4.82 1.02
C MET A 63 -12.53 -4.78 -0.49
N ARG A 64 -13.69 -5.25 -0.98
CA ARG A 64 -14.04 -5.23 -2.42
C ARG A 64 -14.00 -3.81 -3.01
N LEU A 65 -14.60 -2.84 -2.32
CA LEU A 65 -14.54 -1.42 -2.74
C LEU A 65 -13.11 -0.88 -2.80
N ILE A 66 -12.32 -1.16 -1.76
CA ILE A 66 -10.92 -0.73 -1.71
C ILE A 66 -10.11 -1.37 -2.86
N HIS A 67 -10.30 -2.66 -3.11
CA HIS A 67 -9.63 -3.38 -4.21
C HIS A 67 -9.93 -2.75 -5.56
N ALA A 68 -11.20 -2.43 -5.82
CA ALA A 68 -11.63 -1.77 -7.04
C ALA A 68 -11.03 -0.36 -7.18
N GLY A 69 -11.11 0.45 -6.11
CA GLY A 69 -10.58 1.81 -6.14
C GLY A 69 -9.06 1.87 -6.30
N LEU A 70 -8.33 0.93 -5.70
CA LEU A 70 -6.86 0.90 -5.77
C LEU A 70 -6.30 0.19 -7.00
N GLY A 71 -7.12 -0.53 -7.79
CA GLY A 71 -6.65 -1.33 -8.92
C GLY A 71 -5.75 -0.53 -9.88
N HIS A 72 -6.21 0.63 -10.32
CA HIS A 72 -5.44 1.50 -11.22
C HIS A 72 -4.20 2.11 -10.55
N LYS A 73 -4.23 2.37 -9.23
CA LYS A 73 -3.05 2.84 -8.50
C LYS A 73 -1.95 1.79 -8.51
N ILE A 74 -2.29 0.54 -8.25
CA ILE A 74 -1.32 -0.57 -8.23
C ILE A 74 -0.71 -0.76 -9.62
N LEU A 75 -1.53 -0.77 -10.68
CA LEU A 75 -1.03 -0.87 -12.06
C LEU A 75 -0.12 0.30 -12.44
N ALA A 76 -0.49 1.53 -12.07
CA ALA A 76 0.35 2.71 -12.32
C ALA A 76 1.70 2.62 -11.59
N ILE A 77 1.71 2.07 -10.36
CA ILE A 77 2.95 1.87 -9.60
C ILE A 77 3.79 0.74 -10.20
N ARG A 78 3.17 -0.35 -10.67
CA ARG A 78 3.86 -1.41 -11.42
C ARG A 78 4.58 -0.82 -12.64
N ALA A 79 3.86 -0.05 -13.46
CA ALA A 79 4.44 0.62 -14.63
C ALA A 79 5.60 1.53 -14.23
N LEU A 80 5.42 2.36 -13.19
CA LEU A 80 6.46 3.24 -12.68
C LEU A 80 7.71 2.48 -12.18
N ILE A 81 7.53 1.32 -11.55
CA ILE A 81 8.66 0.48 -11.13
C ILE A 81 9.43 -0.01 -12.35
N LEU A 82 8.71 -0.55 -13.35
CA LEU A 82 9.30 -1.06 -14.59
C LEU A 82 10.03 0.03 -15.39
N ASP A 83 9.47 1.24 -15.45
CA ASP A 83 10.07 2.38 -16.15
C ASP A 83 11.34 2.91 -15.47
N LEU A 84 11.48 2.69 -14.15
CA LEU A 84 12.58 3.26 -13.35
C LEU A 84 13.69 2.28 -13.00
N ILE A 85 13.47 0.97 -13.16
CA ILE A 85 14.51 -0.03 -12.95
C ILE A 85 15.39 -0.11 -14.20
N ASP A 86 16.66 0.22 -14.03
CA ASP A 86 17.70 0.11 -15.06
C ASP A 86 18.81 -0.88 -14.64
N ILE A 87 18.53 -1.72 -13.64
CA ILE A 87 19.54 -2.61 -13.04
C ILE A 87 19.33 -4.04 -13.54
N ASP A 88 20.41 -4.63 -14.05
CA ASP A 88 20.50 -6.06 -14.34
C ASP A 88 20.94 -6.84 -13.09
N PHE A 89 19.97 -7.48 -12.41
CA PHE A 89 20.22 -8.23 -11.17
C PHE A 89 20.97 -9.56 -11.37
N SER A 90 21.17 -10.01 -12.62
CA SER A 90 21.93 -11.23 -12.93
C SER A 90 23.46 -11.02 -12.82
N ARG A 91 23.91 -9.76 -12.81
CA ARG A 91 25.33 -9.39 -12.79
C ARG A 91 25.94 -9.39 -11.39
N GLU A 92 27.26 -9.36 -11.34
CA GLU A 92 28.00 -9.13 -10.11
C GLU A 92 28.03 -7.65 -9.75
N GLN A 93 27.70 -7.31 -8.50
CA GLN A 93 27.88 -5.98 -7.94
C GLN A 93 28.40 -6.12 -6.51
N ARG A 94 29.60 -5.60 -6.28
CA ARG A 94 30.28 -5.72 -4.97
C ARG A 94 29.89 -4.63 -3.98
N VAL A 95 29.27 -3.54 -4.43
CA VAL A 95 29.05 -2.36 -3.58
C VAL A 95 27.61 -1.89 -3.70
N PHE A 96 26.91 -1.91 -2.57
CA PHE A 96 25.60 -1.30 -2.37
C PHE A 96 25.62 -0.61 -1.01
N TYR A 97 25.24 0.67 -0.96
CA TYR A 97 25.37 1.47 0.27
C TYR A 97 24.20 2.43 0.50
N LYS A 98 23.33 2.63 -0.49
CA LYS A 98 22.15 3.48 -0.36
C LYS A 98 21.00 2.94 -1.22
N PRO A 99 19.75 3.21 -0.82
CA PRO A 99 18.60 2.89 -1.67
C PRO A 99 18.61 3.72 -2.96
N ASP A 100 18.17 3.10 -4.03
CA ASP A 100 18.07 3.69 -5.35
C ASP A 100 16.99 4.76 -5.45
N LYS A 101 17.04 5.50 -6.56
CA LYS A 101 16.10 6.59 -6.83
C LYS A 101 14.67 6.06 -6.96
N TRP A 102 14.47 4.92 -7.64
CA TRP A 102 13.14 4.40 -7.93
C TRP A 102 12.35 4.09 -6.66
N ILE A 103 12.96 3.42 -5.67
CA ILE A 103 12.23 3.09 -4.43
C ILE A 103 11.89 4.33 -3.61
N LYS A 104 12.75 5.36 -3.65
CA LYS A 104 12.47 6.67 -3.03
C LYS A 104 11.27 7.36 -3.67
N ILE A 105 11.09 7.21 -4.99
CA ILE A 105 9.93 7.73 -5.72
C ILE A 105 8.67 6.99 -5.28
N ILE A 106 8.69 5.66 -5.20
CA ILE A 106 7.54 4.87 -4.73
C ILE A 106 7.14 5.26 -3.30
N ILE A 107 8.10 5.35 -2.38
CA ILE A 107 7.85 5.77 -0.99
C ILE A 107 7.27 7.18 -0.94
N LYS A 108 7.77 8.10 -1.78
CA LYS A 108 7.28 9.48 -1.85
C LYS A 108 5.83 9.51 -2.34
N ASP A 109 5.54 8.82 -3.44
CA ASP A 109 4.19 8.74 -4.02
C ASP A 109 3.17 8.18 -3.03
N MET A 110 3.53 7.10 -2.31
CA MET A 110 2.68 6.54 -1.26
C MET A 110 2.41 7.54 -0.14
N ARG A 111 3.46 8.21 0.34
CA ARG A 111 3.33 9.23 1.39
C ARG A 111 2.43 10.38 0.95
N GLU A 112 2.53 10.84 -0.30
CA GLU A 112 1.70 11.93 -0.83
C GLU A 112 0.26 11.50 -1.08
N THR A 113 0.05 10.26 -1.51
CA THR A 113 -1.30 9.70 -1.75
C THR A 113 -2.03 9.48 -0.44
N PHE A 114 -1.41 8.77 0.49
CA PHE A 114 -2.05 8.34 1.73
C PHE A 114 -1.94 9.35 2.86
N ASN A 115 -0.94 10.23 2.81
CA ASN A 115 -0.63 11.20 3.86
C ASN A 115 -0.82 10.63 5.28
N TYR A 116 -0.40 9.38 5.49
CA TYR A 116 -0.74 8.60 6.67
C TYR A 116 -0.16 9.20 7.96
N VAL A 117 0.90 10.00 7.85
CA VAL A 117 1.48 10.78 8.96
C VAL A 117 0.48 11.82 9.48
N ASP A 118 -0.28 12.46 8.59
CA ASP A 118 -1.28 13.45 8.97
C ASP A 118 -2.64 12.81 9.26
N LEU A 119 -3.02 11.78 8.51
CA LEU A 119 -4.36 11.19 8.59
C LEU A 119 -4.53 10.22 9.77
N LEU A 120 -3.46 9.65 10.31
CA LEU A 120 -3.47 8.76 11.49
C LEU A 120 -3.05 9.49 12.78
N LYS A 121 -3.22 10.82 12.85
CA LYS A 121 -2.77 11.62 14.00
C LYS A 121 -3.46 11.23 15.33
N LYS A 122 -4.69 10.72 15.33
CA LYS A 122 -5.44 10.41 16.56
C LYS A 122 -5.04 9.04 17.12
N LYS A 123 -4.82 8.05 16.26
CA LYS A 123 -4.12 6.81 16.61
C LYS A 123 -2.62 7.08 16.79
N GLN A 124 -2.17 7.17 18.05
CA GLN A 124 -0.74 7.24 18.43
C GLN A 124 0.14 6.07 17.88
N LEU A 125 -0.43 5.14 17.11
CA LEU A 125 0.16 3.96 16.48
C LEU A 125 1.38 4.23 15.57
N TYR A 126 1.54 5.42 15.01
CA TYR A 126 2.65 5.69 14.07
C TYR A 126 3.99 5.95 14.77
N LYS A 127 4.00 6.21 16.08
CA LYS A 127 5.24 6.37 16.85
C LYS A 127 5.61 5.03 17.46
N THR A 128 6.38 4.19 16.75
CA THR A 128 7.46 3.34 17.31
C THR A 128 7.95 2.29 16.33
N LYS A 129 7.09 1.74 15.45
CA LYS A 129 7.50 0.65 14.57
C LYS A 129 8.41 1.10 13.43
N ASN A 130 9.56 0.47 13.33
CA ASN A 130 10.58 0.69 12.32
C ASN A 130 11.18 -0.67 11.89
N ILE A 131 12.28 -0.63 11.11
CA ILE A 131 12.93 -1.86 10.62
C ILE A 131 13.37 -2.82 11.74
N ASP A 132 13.60 -2.31 12.96
CA ASP A 132 13.98 -3.10 14.14
C ASP A 132 12.84 -3.94 14.71
N ASP A 133 11.59 -3.54 14.44
CA ASP A 133 10.39 -4.22 14.93
C ASP A 133 9.92 -5.33 13.99
N ILE A 134 10.62 -5.54 12.86
CA ILE A 134 10.30 -6.60 11.90
C ILE A 134 10.99 -7.89 12.30
N ASP A 135 10.20 -8.94 12.54
CA ASP A 135 10.74 -10.27 12.79
C ASP A 135 11.12 -10.98 11.48
N PHE A 136 12.41 -10.93 11.16
CA PHE A 136 12.98 -11.64 10.02
C PHE A 136 13.15 -13.16 10.24
N LYS A 137 12.99 -13.64 11.47
CA LYS A 137 13.20 -15.05 11.86
C LYS A 137 11.91 -15.84 12.01
N ALA A 138 10.75 -15.19 12.16
CA ALA A 138 9.46 -15.87 12.21
C ALA A 138 9.35 -16.84 11.01
N LYS A 139 9.18 -18.14 11.29
CA LYS A 139 8.82 -19.13 10.26
C LYS A 139 7.50 -18.71 9.61
N GLU A 140 7.25 -19.14 8.37
CA GLU A 140 5.96 -18.94 7.69
C GLU A 140 4.78 -19.31 8.62
N THR A 141 4.21 -18.32 9.29
CA THR A 141 2.81 -18.37 9.67
C THR A 141 2.05 -17.98 8.43
N LEU A 142 1.70 -19.00 7.64
CA LEU A 142 0.64 -18.94 6.66
C LEU A 142 -0.66 -18.53 7.38
N GLY A 143 -0.83 -17.22 7.53
CA GLY A 143 -2.11 -16.55 7.66
C GLY A 143 -2.52 -15.97 6.31
N ILE A 144 -2.27 -16.70 5.22
CA ILE A 144 -3.07 -16.55 4.01
C ILE A 144 -4.36 -17.29 4.34
N SER A 145 -5.35 -16.56 4.86
CA SER A 145 -6.72 -16.95 4.54
C SER A 145 -6.77 -17.00 3.02
N SER A 146 -6.94 -18.21 2.51
CA SER A 146 -7.10 -18.57 1.11
C SER A 146 -8.36 -17.92 0.54
N GLU A 147 -8.30 -16.61 0.30
CA GLU A 147 -9.24 -15.79 -0.45
C GLU A 147 -8.36 -14.64 -0.98
N THR A 148 -7.74 -14.68 -2.15
CA THR A 148 -8.33 -14.85 -3.47
C THR A 148 -7.19 -15.22 -4.42
N GLU A 149 -7.13 -16.49 -4.82
CA GLU A 149 -6.66 -16.81 -6.16
C GLU A 149 -7.81 -16.49 -7.10
N GLU A 150 -7.91 -15.24 -7.55
CA GLU A 150 -8.59 -14.96 -8.81
C GLU A 150 -7.62 -14.32 -9.79
N SER A 151 -7.44 -15.11 -10.85
CA SER A 151 -6.80 -14.82 -12.11
C SER A 151 -7.13 -13.43 -12.62
N SER A 152 -6.24 -12.93 -13.46
CA SER A 152 -6.37 -11.83 -14.41
C SER A 152 -7.66 -11.85 -15.27
N LYS A 153 -8.81 -11.63 -14.66
CA LYS A 153 -10.02 -11.18 -15.32
C LYS A 153 -10.28 -9.76 -14.86
N HIS A 154 -10.66 -8.90 -15.80
CA HIS A 154 -11.35 -7.68 -15.43
C HIS A 154 -12.52 -8.08 -14.53
N ASP A 155 -12.39 -7.89 -13.22
CA ASP A 155 -13.52 -7.92 -12.30
C ASP A 155 -14.43 -6.77 -12.73
N ASN A 156 -15.31 -7.08 -13.69
CA ASN A 156 -16.54 -6.35 -13.85
C ASN A 156 -17.23 -6.49 -12.50
N LEU A 157 -17.07 -5.46 -11.66
CA LEU A 157 -17.88 -5.26 -10.47
C LEU A 157 -19.34 -5.33 -10.92
N ASP A 158 -19.93 -6.51 -10.77
CA ASP A 158 -21.31 -6.71 -11.09
C ASP A 158 -22.14 -6.11 -9.96
N PHE A 159 -22.43 -4.81 -10.10
CA PHE A 159 -23.35 -4.07 -9.24
C PHE A 159 -24.83 -4.37 -9.59
N THR A 160 -25.15 -5.41 -10.37
CA THR A 160 -26.54 -5.67 -10.80
C THR A 160 -27.37 -6.51 -9.81
N GLY A 161 -26.80 -6.88 -8.66
CA GLY A 161 -27.55 -7.55 -7.60
C GLY A 161 -28.20 -6.55 -6.65
N CYS A 162 -29.52 -6.38 -6.75
CA CYS A 162 -30.40 -5.65 -5.81
C CYS A 162 -30.46 -6.29 -4.41
N ASP A 163 -29.34 -6.81 -3.90
CA ASP A 163 -29.19 -7.20 -2.51
C ASP A 163 -28.85 -5.94 -1.71
N ASN A 164 -29.90 -5.30 -1.18
CA ASN A 164 -29.89 -4.17 -0.23
C ASN A 164 -29.08 -4.42 1.07
N LYS A 165 -28.20 -5.43 1.11
CA LYS A 165 -27.40 -5.83 2.28
C LYS A 165 -25.98 -5.28 2.26
N ASN A 166 -25.50 -4.76 1.13
CA ASN A 166 -24.10 -4.36 1.00
C ASN A 166 -23.82 -2.94 1.53
N TYR A 167 -24.81 -2.05 1.48
CA TYR A 167 -24.66 -0.65 1.86
C TYR A 167 -25.78 -0.18 2.78
N GLU A 168 -25.44 0.68 3.74
CA GLU A 168 -26.40 1.29 4.65
C GLU A 168 -26.04 2.75 4.91
N ALA A 169 -27.07 3.60 5.06
CA ALA A 169 -26.89 4.97 5.47
C ALA A 169 -26.44 5.02 6.95
N SER A 170 -25.15 5.29 7.16
CA SER A 170 -24.57 5.43 8.50
C SER A 170 -24.38 6.90 8.88
N HIS A 171 -24.53 7.21 10.17
CA HIS A 171 -24.20 8.54 10.68
C HIS A 171 -22.69 8.64 10.92
N PHE A 172 -21.97 9.24 9.97
CA PHE A 172 -20.57 9.61 10.15
C PHE A 172 -20.38 11.11 9.95
N GLN A 173 -19.55 11.71 10.81
CA GLN A 173 -19.21 13.15 10.80
C GLN A 173 -17.88 13.41 10.07
N ASP A 174 -17.00 12.42 10.06
CA ASP A 174 -15.69 12.47 9.40
C ASP A 174 -15.76 11.93 7.96
N ILE A 175 -14.82 12.36 7.10
CA ILE A 175 -14.74 11.89 5.70
C ILE A 175 -14.43 10.39 5.63
N TYR A 176 -13.73 9.87 6.63
CA TYR A 176 -13.26 8.50 6.72
C TYR A 176 -13.07 8.10 8.19
N SER A 177 -13.07 6.80 8.45
CA SER A 177 -12.57 6.26 9.73
C SER A 177 -11.09 5.89 9.63
N GLU A 178 -10.33 6.05 10.72
CA GLU A 178 -8.92 5.64 10.73
C GLU A 178 -8.75 4.12 10.52
N ASP A 179 -9.75 3.32 10.87
CA ASP A 179 -9.78 1.88 10.58
C ASP A 179 -9.86 1.60 9.08
N ASP A 180 -10.70 2.34 8.35
CA ASP A 180 -10.82 2.20 6.89
C ASP A 180 -9.53 2.65 6.18
N LEU A 181 -8.88 3.70 6.68
CA LEU A 181 -7.57 4.12 6.18
C LEU A 181 -6.49 3.03 6.41
N MET A 182 -6.44 2.44 7.60
CA MET A 182 -5.50 1.36 7.91
C MET A 182 -5.77 0.11 7.06
N LEU A 183 -7.04 -0.26 6.89
CA LEU A 183 -7.43 -1.35 5.99
C LEU A 183 -6.98 -1.06 4.56
N CYS A 184 -7.21 0.16 4.07
CA CYS A 184 -6.79 0.60 2.73
C CYS A 184 -5.28 0.53 2.54
N LEU A 185 -4.50 0.98 3.52
CA LEU A 185 -3.04 0.89 3.52
C LEU A 185 -2.53 -0.55 3.53
N ASN A 186 -3.11 -1.42 4.37
CA ASN A 186 -2.73 -2.83 4.44
C ASN A 186 -3.01 -3.55 3.10
N LEU A 187 -4.18 -3.32 2.50
CA LEU A 187 -4.53 -3.89 1.20
C LEU A 187 -3.63 -3.36 0.09
N TYR A 188 -3.34 -2.06 0.08
CA TYR A 188 -2.40 -1.46 -0.86
C TYR A 188 -1.00 -2.08 -0.73
N ASN A 189 -0.46 -2.15 0.49
CA ASN A 189 0.87 -2.71 0.76
C ASN A 189 0.95 -4.18 0.36
N SER A 190 -0.06 -4.97 0.68
CA SER A 190 -0.11 -6.40 0.30
C SER A 190 -0.06 -6.57 -1.22
N ARG A 191 -0.87 -5.80 -1.97
CA ARG A 191 -0.83 -5.84 -3.44
C ARG A 191 0.50 -5.34 -4.00
N LEU A 192 1.05 -4.25 -3.47
CA LEU A 192 2.35 -3.74 -3.92
C LEU A 192 3.50 -4.74 -3.67
N CYS A 193 3.51 -5.42 -2.52
CA CYS A 193 4.46 -6.49 -2.26
C CYS A 193 4.30 -7.67 -3.22
N LYS A 194 3.06 -8.01 -3.61
CA LYS A 194 2.81 -8.98 -4.69
C LYS A 194 3.41 -8.50 -6.02
N GLU A 195 3.19 -7.24 -6.39
CA GLU A 195 3.81 -6.68 -7.60
C GLU A 195 5.34 -6.74 -7.57
N PHE A 196 5.97 -6.47 -6.41
CA PHE A 196 7.42 -6.64 -6.28
C PHE A 196 7.84 -8.09 -6.53
N LEU A 197 7.14 -9.07 -5.96
CA LEU A 197 7.44 -10.48 -6.21
C LEU A 197 7.24 -10.83 -7.69
N ASP A 198 6.16 -10.38 -8.30
CA ASP A 198 5.84 -10.67 -9.71
C ASP A 198 6.84 -10.02 -10.67
N ILE A 199 7.35 -8.83 -10.35
CA ILE A 199 8.37 -8.14 -11.16
C ILE A 199 9.73 -8.80 -11.00
N PHE A 200 10.16 -9.06 -9.77
CA PHE A 200 11.54 -9.44 -9.51
C PHE A 200 11.77 -10.95 -9.53
N CYS A 201 10.79 -11.75 -9.09
CA CYS A 201 10.91 -13.21 -9.02
C CYS A 201 10.39 -13.92 -10.29
N SER A 202 10.03 -13.20 -11.34
CA SER A 202 9.64 -13.77 -12.64
C SER A 202 10.81 -13.97 -13.61
N CYS A 203 12.01 -13.48 -13.25
CA CYS A 203 13.19 -13.46 -14.10
C CYS A 203 14.29 -14.42 -13.61
N ASP A 204 15.42 -14.43 -14.33
CA ASP A 204 16.64 -15.14 -13.96
C ASP A 204 17.05 -14.91 -12.51
N LYS A 205 17.73 -15.93 -11.95
CA LYS A 205 18.22 -15.87 -10.58
C LYS A 205 19.17 -14.69 -10.38
N PHE A 206 19.03 -14.04 -9.24
CA PHE A 206 19.89 -12.93 -8.86
C PHE A 206 21.29 -13.41 -8.50
N ASN A 207 22.28 -12.65 -8.95
CA ASN A 207 23.62 -12.76 -8.44
C ASN A 207 23.82 -11.71 -7.33
N SER A 208 25.05 -11.30 -7.01
CA SER A 208 25.32 -10.35 -5.92
C SER A 208 24.65 -8.98 -6.11
N SER A 209 24.28 -8.58 -7.33
CA SER A 209 23.48 -7.36 -7.59
C SER A 209 22.08 -7.41 -6.97
N GLY A 210 21.52 -8.60 -6.73
CA GLY A 210 20.25 -8.74 -6.00
C GLY A 210 20.32 -8.14 -4.59
N ASN A 211 21.50 -8.00 -3.98
CA ASN A 211 21.63 -7.38 -2.66
C ASN A 211 21.22 -5.89 -2.69
N GLN A 212 21.39 -5.19 -3.82
CA GLN A 212 20.87 -3.83 -4.02
C GLN A 212 19.34 -3.81 -4.02
N LEU A 213 18.68 -4.81 -4.62
CA LEU A 213 17.23 -4.98 -4.53
C LEU A 213 16.78 -5.17 -3.08
N ILE A 214 17.43 -6.06 -2.34
CA ILE A 214 17.11 -6.27 -0.91
C ILE A 214 17.30 -4.96 -0.12
N LEU A 215 18.37 -4.20 -0.37
CA LEU A 215 18.58 -2.89 0.26
C LEU A 215 17.44 -1.91 -0.03
N ASN A 216 16.96 -1.87 -1.28
CA ASN A 216 15.82 -1.05 -1.67
C ASN A 216 14.55 -1.47 -0.91
N LEU A 217 14.26 -2.77 -0.86
CA LEU A 217 13.09 -3.30 -0.15
C LEU A 217 13.17 -3.08 1.37
N VAL A 218 14.35 -3.18 1.98
CA VAL A 218 14.56 -2.81 3.38
C VAL A 218 14.20 -1.34 3.64
N ALA A 219 14.54 -0.44 2.72
CA ALA A 219 14.18 0.98 2.85
C ALA A 219 12.66 1.22 2.75
N TYR A 220 11.97 0.44 1.93
CA TYR A 220 10.51 0.42 1.85
C TYR A 220 9.89 -0.10 3.15
N MET A 221 10.37 -1.25 3.63
CA MET A 221 9.90 -1.89 4.86
C MET A 221 10.06 -0.99 6.08
N ASP A 222 11.19 -0.30 6.23
CA ASP A 222 11.40 0.70 7.31
C ASP A 222 10.32 1.78 7.32
N LYS A 223 9.72 2.10 6.17
CA LYS A 223 8.65 3.11 6.05
C LYS A 223 7.27 2.55 6.26
N MET A 224 7.10 1.24 6.12
CA MET A 224 5.82 0.52 6.20
C MET A 224 5.73 -0.42 7.40
N ALA A 225 6.72 -0.44 8.29
CA ALA A 225 6.80 -1.33 9.45
C ALA A 225 5.62 -1.20 10.43
N PHE A 226 4.86 -0.11 10.36
CA PHE A 226 3.65 0.09 11.17
C PHE A 226 2.43 -0.68 10.66
N LEU A 227 2.51 -1.25 9.45
CA LEU A 227 1.45 -2.05 8.84
C LEU A 227 1.45 -3.48 9.37
N ASP A 228 0.29 -4.12 9.28
CA ASP A 228 0.11 -5.53 9.63
C ASP A 228 0.42 -6.39 8.41
N TYR A 229 1.71 -6.70 8.21
CA TYR A 229 2.19 -7.44 7.05
C TYR A 229 3.43 -8.28 7.38
N ASP A 230 3.48 -9.51 6.86
CA ASP A 230 4.63 -10.40 7.00
C ASP A 230 5.78 -9.99 6.07
N PHE A 231 6.49 -8.93 6.47
CA PHE A 231 7.68 -8.49 5.77
C PHE A 231 8.84 -9.51 5.83
N GLY A 232 8.88 -10.36 6.86
CA GLY A 232 9.87 -11.43 6.99
C GLY A 232 9.68 -12.50 5.91
N GLY A 233 8.45 -12.99 5.74
CA GLY A 233 8.09 -13.90 4.66
C GLY A 233 8.29 -13.29 3.28
N PHE A 234 7.87 -12.04 3.09
CA PHE A 234 8.08 -11.30 1.85
C PHE A 234 9.55 -11.28 1.42
N ILE A 235 10.48 -10.88 2.31
CA ILE A 235 11.88 -10.77 1.91
C ILE A 235 12.55 -12.13 1.71
N ARG A 236 12.14 -13.16 2.47
CA ARG A 236 12.61 -14.54 2.25
C ARG A 236 12.23 -15.05 0.86
N ARG A 237 11.01 -14.78 0.40
CA ARG A 237 10.57 -15.13 -0.97
C ARG A 237 11.37 -14.42 -2.07
N ILE A 238 11.90 -13.23 -1.81
CA ILE A 238 12.84 -12.58 -2.74
C ILE A 238 14.21 -13.27 -2.68
N GLN A 239 14.68 -13.62 -1.47
CA GLN A 239 15.99 -14.28 -1.28
C GLN A 239 16.08 -15.68 -1.89
N THR A 240 14.96 -16.40 -2.02
CA THR A 240 14.95 -17.71 -2.71
C THR A 240 15.28 -17.60 -4.20
N ASN A 241 15.17 -16.40 -4.80
CA ASN A 241 15.52 -16.18 -6.20
C ASN A 241 17.02 -15.89 -6.42
N PHE A 242 17.88 -15.97 -5.41
CA PHE A 242 19.32 -15.83 -5.59
C PHE A 242 20.00 -17.11 -6.07
N MET A 243 21.13 -16.96 -6.77
CA MET A 243 22.09 -18.02 -6.99
C MET A 243 22.77 -18.43 -5.67
N ASN A 244 23.18 -19.69 -5.56
CA ASN A 244 23.75 -20.25 -4.34
C ASN A 244 24.97 -19.44 -3.87
N GLY A 245 24.94 -19.02 -2.61
CA GLY A 245 26.03 -18.27 -1.98
C GLY A 245 26.20 -16.82 -2.43
N LYS A 246 25.27 -16.27 -3.24
CA LYS A 246 25.36 -14.89 -3.74
C LYS A 246 24.62 -13.85 -2.88
N ALA A 247 23.62 -14.31 -2.11
CA ALA A 247 22.90 -13.44 -1.18
C ALA A 247 23.78 -13.11 0.02
N GLU A 248 23.93 -11.82 0.33
CA GLU A 248 24.51 -11.40 1.60
C GLU A 248 23.54 -11.69 2.76
N PRO A 249 24.06 -11.92 3.98
CA PRO A 249 23.22 -12.08 5.16
C PRO A 249 22.32 -10.84 5.34
N LEU A 250 21.01 -11.05 5.47
CA LEU A 250 20.03 -9.95 5.57
C LEU A 250 20.37 -8.96 6.70
N LYS A 251 20.90 -9.46 7.83
CA LYS A 251 21.37 -8.62 8.94
C LYS A 251 22.43 -7.60 8.52
N GLN A 252 23.33 -7.98 7.63
CA GLN A 252 24.38 -7.10 7.09
C GLN A 252 23.76 -6.01 6.21
N ILE A 253 22.83 -6.36 5.33
CA ILE A 253 22.12 -5.40 4.47
C ILE A 253 21.31 -4.41 5.31
N VAL A 254 20.60 -4.88 6.34
CA VAL A 254 19.86 -4.02 7.29
C VAL A 254 20.81 -3.09 8.05
N SER A 255 21.97 -3.58 8.49
CA SER A 255 23.00 -2.76 9.13
C SER A 255 23.51 -1.64 8.20
N ASN A 256 23.77 -1.97 6.93
CA ASN A 256 24.19 -1.01 5.91
C ASN A 256 23.12 0.07 5.69
N TYR A 257 21.84 -0.30 5.62
CA TYR A 257 20.74 0.66 5.50
C TYR A 257 20.66 1.60 6.71
N LYS A 258 20.79 1.07 7.94
CA LYS A 258 20.78 1.86 9.16
C LYS A 258 21.92 2.88 9.18
N LYS A 259 23.13 2.46 8.83
CA LYS A 259 24.30 3.35 8.72
C LYS A 259 24.01 4.50 7.74
N TYR A 260 23.51 4.18 6.55
CA TYR A 260 23.09 5.20 5.57
C TYR A 260 22.03 6.17 6.12
N LYS A 261 21.04 5.66 6.87
CA LYS A 261 19.98 6.49 7.47
C LYS A 261 20.55 7.47 8.49
N THR A 262 21.45 7.01 9.36
CA THR A 262 22.16 7.85 10.34
C THR A 262 23.02 8.91 9.66
N ASP A 263 23.86 8.53 8.70
CA ASP A 263 24.74 9.46 7.97
C ASP A 263 23.94 10.57 7.27
N LYS A 264 22.75 10.24 6.76
CA LYS A 264 21.84 11.19 6.12
C LYS A 264 21.19 12.15 7.11
N MET A 265 20.92 11.71 8.34
CA MET A 265 20.37 12.58 9.40
C MET A 265 21.41 13.60 9.86
N VAL A 266 22.64 13.16 10.09
CA VAL A 266 23.77 14.06 10.46
C VAL A 266 24.01 15.13 9.39
N LYS A 267 23.97 14.76 8.10
CA LYS A 267 24.14 15.72 7.00
C LYS A 267 22.99 16.70 6.81
N LYS A 268 21.83 16.46 7.42
CA LYS A 268 20.67 17.37 7.38
C LYS A 268 20.64 18.36 8.54
N GLU A 269 21.55 18.23 9.50
CA GLU A 269 21.83 19.23 10.53
C GLU A 269 23.09 20.02 10.14
N PRO A 270 23.06 20.96 9.18
CA PRO A 270 24.12 21.95 9.11
C PRO A 270 23.95 22.89 10.31
N SER A 271 24.92 22.83 11.23
CA SER A 271 25.43 23.96 12.02
C SER A 271 24.40 25.07 12.30
N LYS A 272 23.50 24.83 13.26
CA LYS A 272 23.10 25.89 14.19
C LYS A 272 24.19 25.97 15.26
N VAL A 273 25.35 26.48 14.87
CA VAL A 273 26.39 26.89 15.80
C VAL A 273 26.85 28.24 15.29
N GLU A 274 26.35 29.25 16.01
CA GLU A 274 26.88 30.59 16.30
C GLU A 274 27.57 31.38 15.19
#